data_AF-A0A939BQL5-F1
#
_entry.id   AF-A0A939BQL5-F1
#
_cell.length_a   1.000
_cell.length_b   1.000
_cell.length_c   1.000
_cell.angle_alpha   90.00
_cell.angle_beta   90.00
_cell.angle_gamma   90.00
#
_symmetry.space_group_name_H-M   'P 1'
#
loop_
_entity.id
_entity.type
_entity.pdbx_description
1 polymer ?
#
loop_
_entity_poly.entity_id
_entity_poly.type
_entity_poly.pdbx_seq_one_letter_code
_entity_poly.pdbx_strand_id
1 'polypeptide(L)'
;MDPYLIEYKSLALSWFLFLTLIAGVIANFISKFQLQDILSQEEREDLNFYVIIFAVIGSRLLYVLLNWPFYQKNLLATFELSHLTLNLTGALLGGVVIVFYFSWQNNKDFWQLSSRYTSIITVALMIGSWTYYFEGQLNFLVTLLLSLWWAFIAAVQFLILDYKDSKKSILTLFVIAYGIVRIFI
;
A
#
# COMPACT_ATOMS: atom_id res chain seq x y z
N MET A 1 -15.98 16.57 5.92
CA MET A 1 -17.04 15.54 5.77
C MET A 1 -17.01 14.68 7.03
N ASP A 2 -18.06 13.90 7.28
CA ASP A 2 -18.02 12.92 8.37
C ASP A 2 -16.97 11.84 8.03
N PRO A 3 -15.96 11.58 8.88
CA PRO A 3 -14.95 10.56 8.61
C PRO A 3 -15.53 9.13 8.61
N TYR A 4 -16.76 8.96 9.08
CA TYR A 4 -17.45 7.68 9.11
C TYR A 4 -18.49 7.54 8.00
N LEU A 5 -18.47 6.38 7.35
CA LEU A 5 -19.43 5.98 6.33
C LEU A 5 -20.73 5.48 6.96
N ILE A 6 -20.60 4.65 7.99
CA ILE A 6 -21.71 4.10 8.77
C ILE A 6 -21.29 4.08 10.24
N GLU A 7 -22.07 4.73 11.09
CA GLU A 7 -21.97 4.58 12.54
C GLU A 7 -23.20 3.85 13.06
N TYR A 8 -22.99 2.66 13.64
CA TYR A 8 -24.02 1.95 14.39
C TYR A 8 -23.49 1.54 15.76
N LYS A 9 -23.94 2.25 16.79
CA LYS A 9 -23.52 2.05 18.20
C LYS A 9 -22.00 2.14 18.34
N SER A 10 -21.32 1.04 18.69
CA SER A 10 -19.86 0.97 18.88
C SER A 10 -19.09 0.61 17.61
N LEU A 11 -19.78 0.34 16.49
CA LEU A 11 -19.17 0.00 15.21
C LEU A 11 -19.26 1.22 14.29
N ALA A 12 -18.10 1.84 14.05
CA ALA A 12 -17.95 2.93 13.11
C ALA A 12 -17.09 2.45 11.94
N LEU A 13 -17.69 2.33 10.76
CA LEU A 13 -16.98 2.03 9.52
C LEU A 13 -16.47 3.34 8.93
N SER A 14 -15.17 3.59 8.99
CA SER A 14 -14.57 4.78 8.40
C SER A 14 -14.47 4.71 6.88
N TRP A 15 -14.45 5.88 6.23
CA TRP A 15 -14.10 5.97 4.81
C TRP A 15 -12.74 5.36 4.50
N PHE A 16 -11.80 5.47 5.44
CA PHE A 16 -10.49 4.82 5.38
C PHE A 16 -10.60 3.31 5.22
N LEU A 17 -11.36 2.63 6.09
CA LEU A 17 -11.53 1.17 6.03
C LEU A 17 -12.25 0.76 4.75
N PHE A 18 -13.31 1.48 4.38
CA PHE A 18 -14.08 1.19 3.17
C PHE A 18 -13.22 1.29 1.89
N LEU A 19 -12.48 2.39 1.72
CA LEU A 19 -11.63 2.58 0.54
C LEU A 19 -10.44 1.62 0.53
N THR A 20 -9.89 1.27 1.69
CA THR A 20 -8.82 0.26 1.80
C THR A 20 -9.30 -1.13 1.34
N LEU A 21 -10.53 -1.52 1.73
CA LEU A 21 -11.13 -2.78 1.28
C LEU A 21 -11.37 -2.79 -0.23
N ILE A 22 -11.89 -1.70 -0.79
CA ILE A 22 -12.07 -1.55 -2.24
C ILE A 22 -10.72 -1.64 -2.97
N ALA A 23 -9.71 -0.93 -2.47
CA ALA A 23 -8.36 -0.97 -3.03
C ALA A 23 -7.79 -2.39 -3.00
N GLY A 24 -8.01 -3.14 -1.92
CA GLY A 24 -7.58 -4.54 -1.81
C GLY A 24 -8.26 -5.47 -2.81
N VAL A 25 -9.57 -5.32 -3.03
CA VAL A 25 -10.32 -6.09 -4.04
C VAL A 25 -9.82 -5.78 -5.45
N ILE A 26 -9.64 -4.50 -5.77
CA ILE A 26 -9.12 -4.05 -7.07
C ILE A 26 -7.68 -4.54 -7.26
N ALA A 27 -6.84 -4.43 -6.23
CA ALA A 27 -5.47 -4.92 -6.26
C ALA A 27 -5.41 -6.42 -6.55
N ASN A 28 -6.23 -7.22 -5.85
CA ASN A 28 -6.33 -8.65 -6.11
C ASN A 28 -6.78 -8.94 -7.54
N PHE A 29 -7.78 -8.21 -8.06
CA PHE A 29 -8.22 -8.36 -9.45
C PHE A 29 -7.11 -8.04 -10.46
N ILE A 30 -6.40 -6.92 -10.31
CA ILE A 30 -5.29 -6.53 -11.19
C ILE A 30 -4.14 -7.55 -11.11
N SER A 31 -3.86 -8.07 -9.90
CA SER A 31 -2.82 -9.09 -9.70
C SER A 31 -3.06 -10.34 -10.54
N LYS A 32 -4.33 -10.70 -10.82
CA LYS A 32 -4.65 -11.83 -11.69
C LYS A 32 -4.12 -11.64 -13.10
N PHE A 33 -4.24 -10.44 -13.66
CA PHE A 33 -3.76 -10.14 -15.01
C PHE A 33 -2.25 -9.91 -15.05
N GLN A 34 -1.69 -9.30 -14.00
CA GLN A 34 -0.28 -8.89 -13.96
C GLN A 34 0.70 -10.00 -13.59
N LEU A 35 0.24 -11.03 -12.87
CA LEU A 35 1.12 -12.05 -12.28
C LEU A 35 0.84 -13.46 -12.78
N GLN A 36 -0.18 -13.68 -13.63
CA GLN A 36 -0.56 -15.01 -14.11
C GLN A 36 0.54 -15.73 -14.91
N ASP A 37 1.46 -14.99 -15.52
CA ASP A 37 2.61 -15.52 -16.26
C ASP A 37 3.80 -15.87 -15.35
N ILE A 38 3.78 -15.43 -14.09
CA ILE A 38 4.88 -15.57 -13.13
C ILE A 38 4.51 -16.49 -11.96
N LEU A 39 3.26 -16.41 -11.51
CA LEU A 39 2.74 -17.09 -10.32
C LEU A 39 1.52 -17.96 -10.67
N SER A 40 1.45 -19.13 -10.03
CA SER A 40 0.23 -19.92 -9.98
C SER A 40 -0.89 -19.17 -9.26
N GLN A 41 -2.12 -19.65 -9.38
CA GLN A 41 -3.24 -19.06 -8.65
C GLN A 41 -3.02 -19.09 -7.13
N GLU A 42 -2.54 -20.21 -6.60
CA GLU A 42 -2.26 -20.41 -5.18
C GLU A 42 -1.12 -19.49 -4.72
N GLU A 43 0.00 -19.46 -5.44
CA GLU A 43 1.15 -18.59 -5.14
C GLU A 43 0.74 -17.11 -5.08
N ARG A 44 -0.14 -16.68 -6.00
CA ARG A 44 -0.63 -15.30 -6.05
C ARG A 44 -1.57 -14.98 -4.89
N GLU A 45 -2.47 -15.90 -4.52
CA GLU A 45 -3.38 -15.72 -3.39
C GLU A 45 -2.60 -15.65 -2.07
N ASP A 46 -1.60 -16.52 -1.89
CA ASP A 46 -0.67 -16.49 -0.76
C ASP A 46 0.09 -15.16 -0.70
N LEU A 47 0.68 -14.72 -1.81
CA LEU A 47 1.44 -13.48 -1.84
C LEU A 47 0.54 -12.27 -1.53
N ASN A 48 -0.66 -12.18 -2.12
CA ASN A 48 -1.60 -11.10 -1.81
C ASN A 48 -1.97 -11.08 -0.32
N PHE A 49 -2.21 -12.25 0.27
CA PHE A 49 -2.52 -12.37 1.69
C PHE A 49 -1.35 -11.92 2.57
N TYR A 50 -0.13 -12.38 2.28
CA TYR A 50 1.06 -11.98 3.01
C TYR A 50 1.36 -10.49 2.87
N VAL A 51 1.16 -9.90 1.68
CA VAL A 51 1.32 -8.45 1.47
C VAL A 51 0.40 -7.64 2.39
N ILE A 52 -0.87 -8.04 2.56
CA ILE A 52 -1.79 -7.35 3.47
C ILE A 52 -1.31 -7.45 4.91
N ILE A 53 -0.92 -8.65 5.37
CA ILE A 53 -0.45 -8.86 6.75
C ILE A 53 0.80 -8.03 7.03
N PHE A 54 1.80 -8.13 6.16
CA PHE A 54 3.06 -7.41 6.35
C PHE A 54 2.92 -5.91 6.17
N ALA A 55 1.98 -5.43 5.36
CA ALA A 55 1.64 -4.02 5.29
C ALA A 55 1.12 -3.51 6.64
N VAL A 56 0.21 -4.23 7.29
CA VAL A 56 -0.31 -3.86 8.62
C VAL A 56 0.81 -3.91 9.67
N ILE A 57 1.60 -4.98 9.70
CA ILE A 57 2.71 -5.13 10.64
C ILE A 57 3.75 -4.02 10.43
N GLY A 58 4.20 -3.81 9.20
CA GLY A 58 5.20 -2.81 8.85
C GLY A 58 4.72 -1.40 9.17
N SER A 59 3.44 -1.11 8.90
CA SER A 59 2.82 0.17 9.26
C SER A 59 2.88 0.42 10.76
N ARG A 60 2.55 -0.59 11.57
CA ARG A 60 2.56 -0.46 13.03
C ARG A 60 3.97 -0.36 13.60
N LEU A 61 4.89 -1.18 13.13
CA LEU A 61 6.28 -1.15 13.58
C LEU A 61 6.91 0.21 13.30
N LEU A 62 6.76 0.75 12.08
CA LEU A 62 7.33 2.05 11.75
C LEU A 62 6.69 3.18 12.58
N TYR A 63 5.37 3.13 12.81
CA TYR A 63 4.70 4.11 13.66
C TYR A 63 5.25 4.12 15.10
N VAL A 64 5.47 2.94 15.68
CA VAL A 64 6.04 2.78 17.02
C VAL A 64 7.48 3.29 17.08
N LEU A 65 8.29 3.00 16.06
CA LEU A 65 9.67 3.47 15.97
C LEU A 65 9.75 4.99 15.87
N LEU A 66 8.89 5.62 15.06
CA LEU A 66 8.85 7.08 14.94
C LEU A 66 8.38 7.76 16.24
N ASN A 67 7.53 7.09 17.01
CA ASN A 67 7.02 7.57 18.29
C ASN A 67 7.69 6.89 19.49
N TRP A 68 8.93 6.41 19.32
CA TRP A 68 9.66 5.64 20.33
C TRP A 68 9.67 6.28 21.73
N PRO A 69 9.82 7.61 21.89
CA PRO A 69 9.81 8.24 23.21
C PRO A 69 8.54 8.00 24.03
N PHE A 70 7.39 7.80 23.37
CA PHE A 70 6.11 7.47 23.98
C PHE A 70 6.02 5.98 24.30
N TYR A 71 6.31 5.11 23.32
CA TYR A 71 6.14 3.67 23.45
C TYR A 71 7.14 2.99 24.39
N GLN A 72 8.35 3.54 24.56
CA GLN A 72 9.32 3.00 25.52
C GLN A 72 8.78 2.99 26.97
N LYS A 73 7.80 3.86 27.28
CA LYS A 73 7.19 3.97 28.62
C LYS A 73 5.92 3.13 28.76
N ASN A 74 5.34 2.68 27.64
CA ASN A 74 4.12 1.88 27.62
C ASN A 74 4.11 0.93 26.41
N LEU A 75 4.78 -0.21 26.55
CA LEU A 75 4.91 -1.20 25.47
C LEU A 75 3.59 -1.87 25.10
N LEU A 76 2.64 -1.98 26.04
CA LEU A 76 1.32 -2.58 25.76
C LEU A 76 0.49 -1.71 24.81
N ALA A 77 0.72 -0.40 24.80
CA ALA A 77 0.08 0.51 23.86
C ALA A 77 0.41 0.20 22.39
N THR A 78 1.49 -0.56 22.12
CA THR A 78 1.81 -1.01 20.75
C THR A 78 0.71 -1.86 20.14
N PHE A 79 -0.06 -2.61 20.93
CA PHE A 79 -1.16 -3.44 20.43
C PHE A 79 -2.52 -2.74 20.39
N GLU A 80 -2.60 -1.51 20.88
CA GLU A 80 -3.85 -0.75 20.84
C GLU A 80 -4.15 -0.31 19.40
N LEU A 81 -5.22 -0.88 18.84
CA LEU A 81 -5.73 -0.58 17.49
C LEU A 81 -6.64 0.66 17.46
N SER A 82 -6.95 1.25 18.62
CA SER A 82 -7.85 2.39 18.78
C SER A 82 -7.36 3.68 18.08
N HIS A 83 -6.07 3.76 17.76
CA HIS A 83 -5.45 4.91 17.09
C HIS A 83 -4.75 4.49 15.79
N LEU A 84 -5.46 3.78 14.91
CA LEU A 84 -4.99 3.34 13.59
C LEU A 84 -4.68 4.53 12.65
N THR A 85 -3.69 5.35 12.98
CA THR A 85 -2.95 6.13 11.98
C THR A 85 -1.95 5.19 11.34
N LEU A 86 -2.38 4.49 10.29
CA LEU A 86 -1.51 3.62 9.51
C LEU A 86 -0.49 4.48 8.78
N ASN A 87 0.78 4.33 9.16
CA ASN A 87 1.88 4.92 8.42
C ASN A 87 2.05 4.18 7.09
N LEU A 88 1.78 4.89 5.99
CA LEU A 88 1.84 4.35 4.64
C LEU A 88 3.24 3.84 4.28
N THR A 89 4.29 4.54 4.70
CA THR A 89 5.66 4.13 4.42
C THR A 89 6.00 2.82 5.14
N GLY A 90 5.50 2.65 6.37
CA GLY A 90 5.66 1.39 7.09
C GLY A 90 4.97 0.24 6.36
N ALA A 91 3.78 0.50 5.80
CA ALA A 91 3.08 -0.48 4.97
C ALA A 91 3.86 -0.84 3.70
N LEU A 92 4.44 0.16 3.02
CA LEU A 92 5.29 -0.06 1.84
C LEU A 92 6.54 -0.87 2.18
N LEU A 93 7.23 -0.55 3.28
CA LEU A 93 8.40 -1.30 3.75
C LEU A 93 8.04 -2.76 4.06
N GLY A 94 6.93 -2.99 4.76
CA GLY A 94 6.41 -4.33 5.00
C GLY A 94 6.14 -5.09 3.70
N GLY A 95 5.52 -4.42 2.73
CA GLY A 95 5.29 -4.95 1.38
C GLY A 95 6.58 -5.34 0.64
N VAL A 96 7.61 -4.49 0.68
CA VAL A 96 8.91 -4.79 0.05
C VAL A 96 9.57 -6.01 0.71
N VAL A 97 9.56 -6.07 2.05
CA VAL A 97 10.15 -7.18 2.81
C VAL A 97 9.50 -8.51 2.44
N ILE A 98 8.17 -8.55 2.38
CA ILE A 98 7.47 -9.80 2.11
C ILE A 98 7.55 -10.22 0.64
N VAL A 99 7.53 -9.27 -0.30
CA VAL A 99 7.77 -9.60 -1.71
C VAL A 99 9.18 -10.16 -1.90
N PHE A 100 10.20 -9.56 -1.25
CA PHE A 100 11.57 -10.07 -1.27
C PHE A 100 11.66 -11.49 -0.70
N TYR A 101 11.10 -11.71 0.49
CA TYR A 101 11.10 -13.01 1.14
C TYR A 101 10.38 -14.07 0.29
N PHE A 102 9.20 -13.74 -0.26
CA PHE A 102 8.43 -14.63 -1.11
C PHE A 102 9.17 -14.96 -2.41
N SER A 103 9.78 -13.98 -3.06
CA SER A 103 10.59 -14.19 -4.26
C SER A 103 11.74 -15.17 -4.00
N TRP A 104 12.44 -14.99 -2.88
CA TRP A 104 13.52 -15.87 -2.48
C TRP A 104 13.04 -17.30 -2.18
N GLN A 105 11.96 -17.44 -1.40
CA GLN A 105 11.42 -18.75 -1.03
C GLN A 105 10.92 -19.55 -2.24
N ASN A 106 10.31 -18.88 -3.21
CA ASN A 106 9.67 -19.52 -4.38
C ASN A 106 10.54 -19.50 -5.64
N ASN A 107 11.83 -19.13 -5.52
CA ASN A 107 12.78 -19.02 -6.65
C ASN A 107 12.25 -18.15 -7.81
N LYS A 108 11.59 -17.03 -7.50
CA LYS A 108 11.06 -16.06 -8.47
C LYS A 108 11.98 -14.85 -8.56
N ASP A 109 11.99 -14.16 -9.70
CA ASP A 109 12.75 -12.92 -9.84
C ASP A 109 12.08 -11.79 -9.05
N PHE A 110 12.79 -11.27 -8.05
CA PHE A 110 12.30 -10.20 -7.18
C PHE A 110 11.98 -8.92 -7.95
N TRP A 111 12.80 -8.53 -8.92
CA TRP A 111 12.60 -7.28 -9.67
C TRP A 111 11.40 -7.37 -10.61
N GLN A 112 11.19 -8.54 -11.20
CA GLN A 112 10.03 -8.84 -12.02
C GLN A 112 8.76 -8.77 -11.16
N LEU A 113 8.75 -9.43 -9.99
CA LEU A 113 7.59 -9.38 -9.08
C LEU A 113 7.35 -7.99 -8.51
N SER A 114 8.40 -7.31 -8.04
CA SER A 114 8.28 -5.97 -7.45
C SER A 114 7.79 -4.94 -8.45
N SER A 115 8.25 -5.01 -9.71
CA SER A 115 7.81 -4.07 -10.75
C SER A 115 6.33 -4.25 -11.10
N ARG A 116 5.85 -5.49 -11.19
CA ARG A 116 4.41 -5.81 -11.37
C ARG A 116 3.59 -5.33 -10.16
N TYR A 117 4.07 -5.58 -8.95
CA TYR A 117 3.41 -5.15 -7.72
C TYR A 117 3.36 -3.64 -7.54
N THR A 118 4.38 -2.92 -8.00
CA THR A 118 4.41 -1.46 -7.90
C THR A 118 3.23 -0.85 -8.66
N SER A 119 2.91 -1.36 -9.86
CA SER A 119 1.73 -0.93 -10.63
C SER A 119 0.41 -1.16 -9.88
N ILE A 120 0.31 -2.29 -9.18
CA ILE A 120 -0.86 -2.64 -8.36
C ILE A 120 -0.99 -1.67 -7.17
N ILE A 121 0.12 -1.42 -6.47
CA ILE A 121 0.18 -0.53 -5.31
C ILE A 121 -0.17 0.91 -5.70
N THR A 122 0.32 1.39 -6.85
CA THR A 122 0.02 2.75 -7.33
C THR A 122 -1.48 2.97 -7.53
N VAL A 123 -2.21 1.96 -8.02
CA VAL A 123 -3.68 2.03 -8.12
C VAL A 123 -4.32 2.05 -6.73
N ALA A 124 -3.82 1.26 -5.78
CA ALA A 124 -4.29 1.31 -4.39
C ALA A 124 -4.05 2.68 -3.74
N LEU A 125 -2.92 3.33 -4.02
CA LEU A 125 -2.59 4.68 -3.56
C LEU A 125 -3.52 5.75 -4.18
N MET A 126 -3.86 5.60 -5.46
CA MET A 126 -4.83 6.46 -6.14
C MET A 126 -6.23 6.38 -5.51
N ILE A 127 -6.65 5.20 -5.04
CA ILE A 127 -7.93 5.04 -4.33
C ILE A 127 -7.80 5.59 -2.91
N GLY A 128 -6.69 5.24 -2.24
CA GLY A 128 -6.40 5.64 -0.87
C GLY A 128 -6.28 7.16 -0.69
N SER A 129 -5.86 7.92 -1.71
CA SER A 129 -5.80 9.39 -1.63
C SER A 129 -7.16 10.04 -1.32
N TRP A 130 -8.27 9.40 -1.67
CA TRP A 130 -9.60 9.93 -1.39
C TRP A 130 -9.97 9.89 0.10
N THR A 131 -9.29 9.06 0.90
CA THR A 131 -9.48 9.04 2.36
C THR A 131 -9.21 10.42 2.97
N TYR A 132 -8.17 11.13 2.50
CA TYR A 132 -7.82 12.47 2.96
C TYR A 132 -8.94 13.50 2.72
N TYR A 133 -9.70 13.37 1.63
CA TYR A 133 -10.83 14.24 1.36
C TYR A 133 -12.00 13.96 2.30
N PHE A 134 -12.35 12.68 2.47
CA PHE A 134 -13.47 12.28 3.34
C PHE A 134 -13.19 12.61 4.82
N GLU A 135 -11.94 12.49 5.26
CA GLU A 135 -11.51 12.88 6.61
C GLU A 135 -11.34 14.40 6.77
N GLY A 136 -11.49 15.18 5.69
CA GLY A 136 -11.39 16.65 5.73
C GLY A 136 -9.97 17.20 5.80
N GLN A 137 -8.94 16.38 5.54
CA GLN A 137 -7.53 16.81 5.52
C GLN A 137 -7.16 17.56 4.23
N LEU A 138 -7.74 17.17 3.09
CA LEU A 138 -7.49 17.79 1.79
C LEU A 138 -8.78 18.27 1.13
N ASN A 139 -8.68 19.32 0.32
CA ASN A 139 -9.80 19.76 -0.51
C ASN A 139 -9.96 18.86 -1.76
N PHE A 140 -11.11 18.97 -2.42
CA PHE A 140 -11.44 18.15 -3.59
C PHE A 140 -10.42 18.32 -4.72
N LEU A 141 -10.03 19.54 -5.05
CA LEU A 141 -9.12 19.82 -6.17
C LEU A 141 -7.74 19.19 -5.94
N VAL A 142 -7.18 19.33 -4.74
CA VAL A 142 -5.88 18.75 -4.37
C VAL A 142 -5.95 17.22 -4.38
N THR A 143 -7.05 16.65 -3.88
CA THR A 143 -7.27 15.20 -3.89
C THR A 143 -7.40 14.66 -5.32
N LEU A 144 -8.10 15.39 -6.18
CA LEU A 144 -8.23 15.04 -7.60
C LEU A 144 -6.87 15.09 -8.30
N LEU A 145 -6.09 16.15 -8.11
CA LEU A 145 -4.75 16.28 -8.69
C LEU A 145 -3.81 15.16 -8.21
N LEU A 146 -3.85 14.83 -6.91
CA LEU A 146 -3.06 13.73 -6.35
C LEU A 146 -3.48 12.38 -6.97
N SER A 147 -4.78 12.16 -7.17
CA SER A 147 -5.29 10.93 -7.79
C SER A 147 -4.91 10.84 -9.27
N LEU A 148 -4.98 11.95 -10.01
CA LEU A 148 -4.53 12.01 -11.41
C LEU A 148 -3.03 11.78 -11.55
N TRP A 149 -2.23 12.28 -10.60
CA TRP A 149 -0.81 12.00 -10.55
C TRP A 149 -0.54 10.49 -10.39
N TRP A 150 -1.23 9.83 -9.46
CA TRP A 150 -1.11 8.38 -9.30
C TRP A 150 -1.63 7.61 -10.51
N ALA A 151 -2.71 8.06 -11.14
CA ALA A 151 -3.21 7.47 -12.38
C ALA A 151 -2.19 7.56 -13.52
N PHE A 152 -1.55 8.73 -13.67
CA PHE A 152 -0.49 8.95 -14.65
C PHE A 152 0.70 8.01 -14.40
N ILE A 153 1.17 7.92 -13.15
CA ILE A 153 2.23 6.98 -12.79
C ILE A 153 1.80 5.56 -13.15
N ALA A 154 0.63 5.10 -12.70
CA ALA A 154 0.12 3.75 -12.96
C ALA A 154 0.09 3.44 -14.47
N ALA A 155 -0.44 4.36 -15.28
CA ALA A 155 -0.46 4.22 -16.74
C ALA A 155 0.94 4.07 -17.33
N VAL A 156 1.90 4.89 -16.89
CA VAL A 156 3.30 4.77 -17.30
C VAL A 156 3.88 3.41 -16.88
N GLN A 157 3.58 2.90 -15.67
CA GLN A 157 4.06 1.60 -15.24
C GLN A 157 3.49 0.47 -16.09
N PHE A 158 2.18 0.49 -16.37
CA PHE A 158 1.54 -0.50 -17.23
C PHE A 158 2.14 -0.50 -18.64
N LEU A 159 2.46 0.66 -19.21
CA LEU A 159 3.12 0.76 -20.52
C LEU A 159 4.57 0.27 -20.51
N ILE A 160 5.32 0.54 -19.44
CA ILE A 160 6.73 0.14 -19.32
C ILE A 160 6.88 -1.34 -19.03
N LEU A 161 5.90 -1.96 -18.37
CA LEU A 161 5.93 -3.39 -18.06
C LEU A 161 5.97 -4.28 -19.31
N ASP A 162 5.53 -3.77 -20.46
CA ASP A 162 5.69 -4.42 -21.79
C ASP A 162 7.10 -4.25 -22.39
N TYR A 163 7.98 -3.44 -21.81
CA TYR A 163 9.32 -3.15 -22.30
C TYR A 163 10.43 -3.83 -21.45
N LYS A 164 11.57 -4.09 -22.09
CA LYS A 164 12.75 -4.85 -21.59
C LYS A 164 13.21 -4.50 -20.15
N ASP A 165 13.73 -5.50 -19.44
CA ASP A 165 13.95 -5.57 -17.98
C ASP A 165 14.67 -4.41 -17.27
N SER A 166 15.59 -3.68 -17.90
CA SER A 166 16.42 -2.69 -17.17
C SER A 166 15.67 -1.46 -16.66
N LYS A 167 14.51 -1.13 -17.24
CA LYS A 167 13.69 0.04 -16.82
C LYS A 167 12.75 -0.27 -15.65
N LYS A 168 12.55 -1.55 -15.31
CA LYS A 168 11.58 -2.00 -14.30
C LYS A 168 12.04 -1.72 -12.85
N SER A 169 13.35 -1.82 -12.60
CA SER A 169 13.94 -1.53 -11.28
C SER A 169 13.89 -0.05 -10.91
N ILE A 170 14.14 0.85 -11.87
CA ILE A 170 14.12 2.31 -11.66
C ILE A 170 12.73 2.79 -11.20
N LEU A 171 11.66 2.24 -11.79
CA LEU A 171 10.29 2.64 -11.46
C LEU A 171 9.87 2.15 -10.07
N THR A 172 10.26 0.93 -9.72
CA THR A 172 10.09 0.36 -8.39
C THR A 172 10.79 1.23 -7.35
N LEU A 173 12.06 1.58 -7.60
CA LEU A 173 12.85 2.45 -6.74
C LEU A 173 12.26 3.86 -6.64
N PHE A 174 11.70 4.41 -7.72
CA PHE A 174 11.05 5.71 -7.71
C PHE A 174 9.81 5.73 -6.81
N VAL A 175 8.93 4.74 -6.90
CA VAL A 175 7.73 4.68 -6.04
C VAL A 175 8.10 4.47 -4.58
N ILE A 176 9.10 3.63 -4.29
CA ILE A 176 9.63 3.45 -2.94
C ILE A 176 10.23 4.77 -2.43
N ALA A 177 11.08 5.43 -3.22
CA ALA A 177 11.71 6.69 -2.84
C ALA A 177 10.68 7.81 -2.63
N TYR A 178 9.66 7.91 -3.49
CA TYR A 178 8.57 8.87 -3.32
C TYR A 178 7.76 8.58 -2.04
N GLY A 179 7.45 7.31 -1.77
CA GLY A 179 6.81 6.88 -0.52
C GLY A 179 7.63 7.22 0.73
N ILE A 180 8.96 7.28 0.61
CA ILE A 180 9.89 7.71 1.67
C ILE A 180 9.92 9.24 1.82
N VAL A 181 9.96 9.99 0.71
CA VAL A 181 9.99 11.47 0.76
C VAL A 181 8.72 12.03 1.41
N ARG A 182 7.57 11.38 1.23
CA ARG A 182 6.30 11.74 1.87
C ARG A 182 6.27 11.58 3.40
N ILE A 183 7.31 10.98 4.01
CA ILE A 183 7.46 10.94 5.48
C ILE A 183 7.76 12.33 6.05
N PHE A 184 8.41 13.19 5.26
CA PHE A 184 9.03 14.43 5.74
C PHE A 184 8.27 15.71 5.35
N ILE A 185 7.14 15.58 4.65
CA ILE A 185 6.29 16.69 4.19
C ILE A 185 4.90 16.50 4.79
#